data_AF-A0A2D6X5H1-F1
#
_entry.id   AF-A0A2D6X5H1-F1
#
_cell.length_a   1.000
_cell.length_b   1.000
_cell.length_c   1.000
_cell.angle_alpha   90.00
_cell.angle_beta   90.00
_cell.angle_gamma   90.00
#
_symmetry.space_group_name_H-M   'P 1'
#
loop_
_entity.id
_entity.type
_entity.pdbx_description
1 polymer ?
#
loop_
_entity_poly.entity_id
_entity_poly.type
_entity_poly.pdbx_seq_one_letter_code
_entity_poly.pdbx_strand_id
1 'polypeptide(L)'
;MEGNSVNLKDVISFQIHRNIVCLYKRYFEITEDLLNEHKSFTSKIESRLTNLGVDIEEINIGEIDYFTDKKFSQIRKKILDVGNDATRELERTLEFVTINLKEQENERTE
;
A
#
# COMPACT_ATOMS: atom_id res chain seq x y z
N MET A 1 -22.12 -33.37 -19.56
CA MET A 1 -21.73 -32.67 -18.33
C MET A 1 -20.76 -31.59 -18.77
N GLU A 2 -21.27 -30.38 -19.03
CA GLU A 2 -20.43 -29.22 -19.34
C GLU A 2 -19.52 -28.98 -18.14
N GLY A 3 -18.24 -29.27 -18.32
CA GLY A 3 -17.23 -28.88 -17.34
C GLY A 3 -17.28 -27.36 -17.24
N ASN A 4 -17.51 -26.83 -16.05
CA ASN A 4 -17.37 -25.41 -15.74
C ASN A 4 -16.02 -24.93 -16.28
N SER A 5 -16.00 -24.32 -17.47
CA SER A 5 -14.81 -23.70 -18.02
C SER A 5 -14.54 -22.48 -17.16
N VAL A 6 -13.64 -22.61 -16.19
CA VAL A 6 -13.21 -21.50 -15.35
C VAL A 6 -12.76 -20.39 -16.28
N ASN A 7 -13.44 -19.24 -16.21
CA ASN A 7 -13.07 -18.09 -17.02
C ASN A 7 -11.71 -17.58 -16.54
N LEU A 8 -10.69 -17.84 -17.34
CA LEU A 8 -9.30 -17.51 -17.00
C LEU A 8 -9.12 -16.01 -16.74
N LYS A 9 -9.90 -15.15 -17.41
CA LYS A 9 -9.89 -13.71 -17.16
C LYS A 9 -10.32 -13.41 -15.72
N ASP A 10 -11.34 -14.09 -15.22
CA ASP A 10 -11.84 -13.87 -13.86
C ASP A 10 -10.82 -14.32 -12.83
N VAL A 11 -10.11 -15.43 -13.08
CA VAL A 11 -9.02 -15.90 -12.22
C VAL A 11 -7.86 -14.90 -12.18
N ILE A 12 -7.43 -14.40 -13.35
CA ILE A 12 -6.34 -13.43 -13.43
C ILE A 12 -6.76 -12.10 -12.80
N SER A 13 -7.96 -11.62 -13.10
CA SER A 13 -8.53 -10.40 -12.51
C SER A 13 -8.54 -10.49 -10.98
N PHE A 14 -9.05 -11.60 -10.45
CA PHE A 14 -9.09 -11.84 -9.02
C PHE A 14 -7.69 -11.83 -8.39
N GLN A 15 -6.71 -12.51 -9.01
CA GLN A 15 -5.36 -12.56 -8.47
C GLN A 15 -4.68 -11.20 -8.50
N ILE A 16 -4.83 -10.44 -9.58
CA ILE A 16 -4.20 -9.11 -9.66
C ILE A 16 -4.89 -8.14 -8.70
N HIS A 17 -6.23 -8.13 -8.65
CA HIS A 17 -6.97 -7.34 -7.66
C HIS A 17 -6.51 -7.65 -6.23
N ARG A 18 -6.42 -8.93 -5.87
CA ARG A 18 -5.92 -9.36 -4.57
C ARG A 18 -4.52 -8.84 -4.29
N ASN A 19 -3.61 -8.89 -5.27
CA ASN A 19 -2.25 -8.39 -5.12
C ASN A 19 -2.21 -6.86 -4.95
N ILE A 20 -3.02 -6.10 -5.70
CA ILE A 20 -3.17 -4.64 -5.52
C ILE A 20 -3.65 -4.33 -4.11
N VAL A 21 -4.65 -5.09 -3.61
CA VAL A 21 -5.17 -4.97 -2.24
C VAL A 21 -4.11 -5.22 -1.19
N CYS A 22 -3.32 -6.28 -1.36
CA CYS A 22 -2.19 -6.57 -0.48
C CYS A 22 -1.15 -5.46 -0.51
N LEU A 23 -0.85 -4.88 -1.68
CA LEU A 23 0.15 -3.84 -1.84
C LEU A 23 -0.20 -2.57 -1.07
N TYR A 24 -1.41 -2.02 -1.25
CA TYR A 24 -1.74 -0.78 -0.54
C TYR A 24 -1.95 -0.99 0.96
N LYS A 25 -2.37 -2.20 1.40
CA LYS A 25 -2.35 -2.57 2.83
C LYS A 25 -0.92 -2.49 3.39
N ARG A 26 0.06 -3.00 2.65
CA ARG A 26 1.47 -2.91 3.03
C ARG A 26 1.95 -1.47 3.11
N TYR A 27 1.46 -0.59 2.23
CA TYR A 27 1.75 0.84 2.34
C TYR A 27 1.15 1.49 3.59
N PHE A 28 -0.01 1.05 4.08
CA PHE A 28 -0.51 1.52 5.37
C PHE A 28 0.41 1.13 6.51
N GLU A 29 0.83 -0.13 6.56
CA GLU A 29 1.76 -0.63 7.59
C GLU A 29 3.05 0.20 7.59
N ILE A 30 3.67 0.40 6.42
CA ILE A 30 4.89 1.22 6.28
C ILE A 30 4.65 2.67 6.72
N THR A 31 3.50 3.25 6.36
CA THR A 31 3.19 4.64 6.72
C THR A 31 2.94 4.78 8.23
N GLU A 32 2.37 3.77 8.86
CA GLU A 32 2.15 3.70 10.31
C GLU A 32 3.48 3.54 11.07
N ASP A 33 4.36 2.68 10.57
CA ASP A 33 5.73 2.55 11.09
C ASP A 33 6.47 3.89 11.03
N LEU A 34 6.41 4.59 9.90
CA LEU A 34 6.99 5.93 9.74
C LEU A 34 6.43 6.95 10.74
N LEU A 35 5.13 6.88 11.04
CA LEU A 35 4.50 7.78 12.00
C LEU A 35 5.04 7.52 13.40
N ASN A 36 5.18 6.25 13.77
CA ASN A 36 5.72 5.83 15.06
C ASN A 36 7.20 6.18 15.19
N GLU A 37 7.99 6.01 14.13
CA GLU A 37 9.39 6.42 14.08
C GLU A 37 9.54 7.94 14.23
N HIS A 38 8.70 8.72 13.55
CA HIS A 38 8.70 10.18 13.67
C HIS A 38 8.33 10.63 15.09
N LYS A 39 7.28 10.05 15.69
CA LYS A 39 6.91 10.32 17.10
C LYS A 39 8.06 9.98 18.05
N SER A 40 8.75 8.86 17.84
CA SER A 40 9.93 8.48 18.62
C SER A 40 11.08 9.47 18.44
N PHE A 41 11.30 9.93 17.22
CA PHE A 41 12.32 10.92 16.88
C PHE A 41 12.07 12.26 17.59
N THR A 42 10.86 12.80 17.48
CA THR A 42 10.46 14.04 18.15
C THR A 42 10.65 13.91 19.65
N SER A 43 10.16 12.84 20.28
CA SER A 43 10.32 12.58 21.73
C SER A 43 11.79 12.53 22.18
N LYS A 44 12.69 11.96 21.36
CA LYS A 44 14.13 11.95 21.63
C LYS A 44 14.75 13.35 21.58
N ILE A 45 14.27 14.20 20.67
CA ILE A 45 14.69 15.62 20.61
C ILE A 45 14.24 16.34 21.86
N GLU A 46 12.96 16.23 22.24
CA GLU A 46 12.43 16.89 23.45
C GLU A 46 13.27 16.51 24.67
N SER A 47 13.46 15.20 24.88
CA SER A 47 14.24 14.67 26.00
C SER A 47 15.68 15.20 26.03
N ARG A 48 16.33 15.35 24.87
CA ARG A 48 17.70 15.89 24.79
C ARG A 48 17.73 17.38 25.14
N LEU A 49 16.75 18.15 24.68
CA LEU A 49 16.65 19.58 24.98
C LEU A 49 16.38 19.82 26.46
N THR A 50 15.48 19.05 27.07
CA THR A 50 15.24 19.08 28.53
C THR A 50 16.53 18.81 29.31
N ASN A 51 17.29 17.78 28.91
CA ASN A 51 18.54 17.42 29.58
C ASN A 51 19.63 18.49 29.44
N LEU A 52 19.56 19.34 28.41
CA LEU A 52 20.44 20.49 28.21
C LEU A 52 19.98 21.73 28.99
N GLY A 53 18.87 21.64 29.73
CA GLY A 53 18.31 22.76 30.51
C GLY A 53 17.58 23.79 29.65
N VAL A 54 17.19 23.43 28.42
CA VAL A 54 16.42 24.33 27.55
C VAL A 54 14.94 24.17 27.84
N ASP A 55 14.24 25.29 27.97
CA ASP A 55 12.79 25.30 28.11
C ASP A 55 12.15 24.88 26.79
N ILE A 56 11.39 23.78 26.83
CA ILE A 56 10.74 23.22 25.65
C ILE A 56 9.58 24.11 25.20
N GLU A 57 8.96 24.86 26.13
CA GLU A 57 7.87 25.78 25.81
C GLU A 57 8.33 26.93 24.91
N GLU A 58 9.61 27.33 24.99
CA GLU A 58 10.20 28.37 24.12
C GLU A 58 10.52 27.87 22.71
N ILE A 59 10.78 26.57 22.52
CA ILE A 59 11.25 26.00 21.24
C ILE A 59 10.10 25.66 20.27
N ASN A 60 8.86 25.54 20.77
CA ASN A 60 7.68 25.17 20.00
C ASN A 60 7.93 23.93 19.09
N ILE A 61 8.19 22.79 19.71
CA ILE A 61 8.47 21.51 19.01
C ILE A 61 7.33 21.10 18.05
N GLY A 62 6.12 21.61 18.23
CA GLY A 62 5.02 21.43 17.29
C GLY A 62 5.31 21.98 15.88
N GLU A 63 6.22 22.96 15.72
CA GLU A 63 6.62 23.47 14.41
C GLU A 63 7.53 22.52 13.64
N ILE A 64 8.29 21.68 14.34
CA ILE A 64 9.13 20.64 13.72
C ILE A 64 8.38 19.32 13.52
N ASP A 65 7.24 19.14 14.19
CA ASP A 65 6.37 17.98 14.02
C ASP A 65 5.58 18.04 12.70
N TYR A 66 6.26 17.72 11.61
CA TYR A 66 5.66 17.70 10.27
C TYR A 66 4.75 16.50 10.04
N PHE A 67 5.08 15.33 10.61
CA PHE A 67 4.37 14.08 10.33
C PHE A 67 3.31 13.75 11.37
N THR A 68 2.35 14.66 11.48
CA THR A 68 1.19 14.56 12.40
C THR A 68 0.19 13.48 11.99
N ASP A 69 -0.72 13.12 12.90
CA ASP A 69 -1.84 12.21 12.60
C ASP A 69 -2.76 12.73 11.47
N LYS A 70 -2.86 14.07 11.32
CA LYS A 70 -3.55 14.70 10.19
C LYS A 70 -2.85 14.39 8.88
N LYS A 71 -1.52 14.52 8.83
CA LYS A 71 -0.71 14.22 7.65
C LYS A 71 -0.77 12.72 7.31
N PHE A 72 -0.66 11.86 8.32
CA PHE A 72 -0.87 10.42 8.19
C PHE A 72 -2.23 10.09 7.54
N SER A 73 -3.31 10.69 8.03
CA SER A 73 -4.65 10.48 7.47
C SER A 73 -4.77 10.92 6.00
N GLN A 74 -4.13 12.04 5.63
CA GLN A 74 -4.07 12.49 4.25
C GLN A 74 -3.33 11.49 3.35
N ILE A 75 -2.19 10.96 3.82
CA ILE A 75 -1.43 9.95 3.08
C ILE A 75 -2.24 8.67 2.93
N ARG A 76 -2.93 8.20 3.98
CA ARG A 76 -3.81 7.02 3.91
C ARG A 76 -4.90 7.18 2.86
N LYS A 77 -5.56 8.34 2.83
CA LYS A 77 -6.56 8.62 1.80
C LYS A 77 -5.96 8.54 0.40
N LYS A 78 -4.79 9.16 0.20
CA LYS A 78 -4.09 9.10 -1.09
C LYS A 78 -3.71 7.68 -1.51
N ILE A 79 -3.27 6.84 -0.57
CA ILE A 79 -2.97 5.41 -0.81
C ILE A 79 -4.24 4.67 -1.27
N LEU A 80 -5.39 4.91 -0.64
CA LEU A 80 -6.67 4.32 -1.05
C LEU A 80 -7.09 4.78 -2.45
N ASP A 81 -7.02 6.08 -2.70
CA ASP A 81 -7.42 6.65 -3.98
C ASP A 81 -6.60 6.02 -5.13
N VAL A 82 -5.28 5.92 -4.96
CA VAL A 82 -4.38 5.26 -5.93
C VAL A 82 -4.69 3.77 -6.09
N GLY A 83 -4.92 3.05 -4.99
CA GLY A 83 -5.24 1.61 -5.05
C GLY A 83 -6.58 1.32 -5.74
N ASN A 84 -7.58 2.16 -5.49
CA ASN A 84 -8.89 2.08 -6.13
C ASN A 84 -8.79 2.39 -7.63
N ASP A 85 -8.03 3.41 -8.01
CA ASP A 85 -7.86 3.78 -9.42
C ASP A 85 -7.10 2.70 -10.19
N ALA A 86 -6.05 2.11 -9.61
CA ALA A 86 -5.32 0.99 -10.18
C ALA A 86 -6.23 -0.24 -10.42
N THR A 87 -7.12 -0.53 -9.46
CA THR A 87 -8.11 -1.61 -9.60
C THR A 87 -9.07 -1.35 -10.77
N ARG A 88 -9.64 -0.15 -10.85
CA ARG A 88 -10.57 0.23 -11.93
C ARG A 88 -9.90 0.25 -13.29
N GLU A 89 -8.63 0.63 -13.37
CA GLU A 89 -7.85 0.59 -14.60
C GLU A 89 -7.57 -0.84 -15.05
N LEU A 90 -7.24 -1.73 -14.12
CA LEU A 90 -7.04 -3.15 -14.39
C LEU A 90 -8.32 -3.80 -14.94
N GLU A 91 -9.45 -3.60 -14.27
CA GLU A 91 -10.75 -4.16 -14.69
C GLU A 91 -11.09 -3.73 -16.11
N ARG A 92 -11.02 -2.42 -16.40
CA ARG A 92 -11.21 -1.87 -17.75
C ARG A 92 -10.27 -2.49 -18.77
N THR A 93 -9.00 -2.69 -18.42
CA THR A 93 -8.02 -3.28 -19.34
C THR A 93 -8.36 -4.73 -19.67
N LEU A 94 -8.76 -5.53 -18.67
CA LEU A 94 -9.09 -6.95 -18.85
C LEU A 94 -10.36 -7.18 -19.68
N GLU A 95 -11.28 -6.22 -19.72
CA GLU A 95 -12.45 -6.25 -20.61
C GLU A 95 -12.05 -6.34 -22.10
N PHE A 96 -10.99 -5.62 -22.51
CA PHE A 96 -10.56 -5.54 -23.92
C PHE A 96 -9.51 -6.57 -24.33
N VAL A 97 -8.99 -7.39 -23.40
CA VAL A 97 -7.92 -8.35 -23.69
C VAL A 97 -8.48 -9.75 -23.88
N THR A 98 -8.05 -10.47 -24.91
CA THR A 98 -8.33 -11.92 -25.06
C THR A 98 -7.12 -12.72 -24.58
N ILE A 99 -7.34 -13.68 -23.69
CA ILE A 99 -6.28 -14.50 -23.08
C ILE A 99 -6.44 -15.94 -23.57
N ASN A 100 -5.42 -16.44 -24.28
CA ASN A 100 -5.35 -17.81 -24.73
C ASN A 100 -4.16 -18.50 -24.05
N LEU A 101 -4.38 -19.65 -23.42
CA LEU A 101 -3.30 -20.47 -22.91
C LEU A 101 -2.68 -21.26 -24.06
N LYS A 102 -1.35 -21.26 -24.14
CA LYS A 102 -0.64 -22.13 -25.06
C LYS A 102 -0.55 -23.51 -24.41
N GLU A 103 -1.24 -24.50 -24.96
CA GLU A 103 -1.04 -25.88 -24.55
C GLU A 103 0.38 -26.28 -24.97
N GLN A 104 1.23 -26.66 -24.01
CA GLN A 104 2.45 -27.38 -24.32
C GLN A 104 2.07 -28.84 -24.52
N GLU A 105 2.24 -29.34 -25.75
CA GLU A 105 2.29 -30.78 -25.98
C GLU A 105 3.51 -31.31 -25.19
N ASN A 106 3.27 -31.90 -24.02
CA ASN A 106 4.27 -32.74 -23.40
C ASN A 106 4.45 -33.94 -24.31
N GLU A 107 5.47 -33.88 -25.17
CA GLU A 107 6.01 -35.05 -25.84
C GLU A 107 6.35 -36.08 -24.75
N ARG A 108 5.44 -37.01 -24.51
CA ARG A 108 5.74 -38.23 -23.76
C ARG A 108 6.72 -39.00 -24.64
N THR A 109 8.00 -38.83 -24.37
CA THR A 109 9.04 -39.69 -24.90
C THR A 109 8.80 -41.07 -24.31
N GLU A 110 8.34 -41.99 -25.16
CA GLU A 110 8.28 -43.44 -24.89
C GLU A 110 9.68 -44.03 -24.70
#